data_AF-A0A3M9MKB7-F1
#
_entry.id   AF-A0A3M9MKB7-F1
#
_cell.length_a   1.000
_cell.length_b   1.000
_cell.length_c   1.000
_cell.angle_alpha   90.00
_cell.angle_beta   90.00
_cell.angle_gamma   90.00
#
_symmetry.space_group_name_H-M   'P 1'
#
loop_
_entity.id
_entity.type
_entity.pdbx_description
1 polymer ?
#
loop_
_entity_poly.entity_id
_entity_poly.type
_entity_poly.pdbx_seq_one_letter_code
_entity_poly.pdbx_strand_id
1 'polypeptide(L)'
;MEPDKVNKQKVKSGLGFLVLTIGMLVGLGLLGILTEWNERQGPDNGFINFLSILLFPGFILYVLTTGDIHGWQPGPIGQTGRVMVTVLGSWIFWSVISYLINRKRK
;
A
#
# COMPACT_ATOMS: atom_id res chain seq x y z
N MET A 1 -30.61 26.75 7.82
CA MET A 1 -29.43 25.89 8.07
C MET A 1 -28.20 26.67 7.61
N GLU A 2 -27.26 26.96 8.52
CA GLU A 2 -26.07 27.79 8.25
C GLU A 2 -25.09 27.07 7.31
N PRO A 3 -24.78 27.64 6.13
CA PRO A 3 -23.89 27.02 5.14
C PRO A 3 -22.46 26.79 5.67
N ASP A 4 -22.02 27.56 6.67
CA ASP A 4 -20.68 27.48 7.26
C ASP A 4 -20.42 26.18 8.04
N LYS A 5 -21.45 25.57 8.64
CA LYS A 5 -21.29 24.31 9.39
C LYS A 5 -21.08 23.12 8.45
N VAL A 6 -21.78 23.13 7.31
CA VAL A 6 -21.64 22.09 6.27
C VAL A 6 -20.25 22.14 5.62
N ASN A 7 -19.73 23.35 5.38
CA ASN A 7 -18.42 23.52 4.74
C ASN A 7 -17.26 23.08 5.65
N LYS A 8 -17.31 23.43 6.95
CA LYS A 8 -16.30 22.99 7.94
C LYS A 8 -16.29 21.47 8.15
N GLN A 9 -17.44 20.80 8.11
CA GLN A 9 -17.53 19.34 8.24
C GLN A 9 -16.96 18.61 7.01
N LYS A 10 -17.17 19.16 5.81
CA LYS A 10 -16.66 18.60 4.54
C LYS A 10 -15.12 18.72 4.46
N VAL A 11 -14.55 19.84 4.91
CA VAL A 11 -13.08 20.06 4.95
C VAL A 11 -12.38 19.15 5.96
N LYS A 12 -12.93 19.00 7.18
CA LYS A 12 -12.37 18.07 8.20
C LYS A 12 -12.37 16.61 7.72
N SER A 13 -13.42 16.21 7.00
CA SER A 13 -13.51 14.88 6.38
C SER A 13 -12.47 14.66 5.28
N GLY A 14 -12.12 15.69 4.51
CA GLY A 14 -11.11 15.58 3.45
C GLY A 14 -9.70 15.44 4.01
N LEU A 15 -9.37 16.23 5.03
CA LEU A 15 -8.07 16.19 5.69
C LEU A 15 -7.79 14.84 6.37
N GLY A 16 -8.79 14.28 7.08
CA GLY A 16 -8.64 12.98 7.74
C GLY A 16 -8.40 11.83 6.75
N PHE A 17 -9.06 11.84 5.59
CA PHE A 17 -8.82 10.87 4.53
C PHE A 17 -7.39 10.99 3.97
N LEU A 18 -6.95 12.23 3.71
CA LEU A 18 -5.62 12.50 3.17
C LEU A 18 -4.49 12.04 4.12
N VAL A 19 -4.62 12.34 5.41
CA VAL A 19 -3.66 11.87 6.44
C VAL A 19 -3.62 10.34 6.49
N LEU A 20 -4.77 9.68 6.46
CA LEU A 20 -4.83 8.21 6.45
C LEU A 20 -4.16 7.62 5.20
N THR A 21 -4.36 8.25 4.05
CA THR A 21 -3.84 7.78 2.77
C THR A 21 -2.32 7.94 2.70
N ILE A 22 -1.78 9.06 3.18
CA ILE A 22 -0.33 9.28 3.28
C ILE A 22 0.30 8.35 4.33
N GLY A 23 -0.31 8.23 5.51
CA GLY A 23 0.18 7.33 6.55
C GLY A 23 0.25 5.87 6.07
N MET A 24 -0.74 5.44 5.29
CA MET A 24 -0.76 4.13 4.67
C MET A 24 0.37 3.95 3.63
N LEU A 25 0.63 4.95 2.79
CA LEU A 25 1.76 4.91 1.84
C LEU A 25 3.09 4.70 2.55
N VAL A 26 3.34 5.47 3.62
CA VAL A 26 4.58 5.36 4.41
C VAL A 26 4.67 4.00 5.10
N GLY A 27 3.58 3.53 5.71
CA GLY A 27 3.54 2.22 6.37
C GLY A 27 3.79 1.05 5.42
N LEU A 28 3.17 1.07 4.23
CA LEU A 28 3.43 0.07 3.19
C LEU A 28 4.85 0.16 2.65
N GLY A 29 5.41 1.37 2.51
CA GLY A 29 6.80 1.58 2.11
C GLY A 29 7.80 0.94 3.08
N LEU A 30 7.64 1.20 4.38
CA LEU A 30 8.46 0.58 5.42
C LEU A 30 8.31 -0.93 5.44
N LEU A 31 7.08 -1.43 5.29
CA LEU A 31 6.82 -2.86 5.23
C LEU A 31 7.49 -3.50 4.01
N GLY A 32 7.48 -2.86 2.84
CA GLY A 32 8.16 -3.35 1.64
C GLY A 32 9.67 -3.55 1.86
N ILE A 33 10.31 -2.58 2.53
CA ILE A 33 11.74 -2.66 2.89
C ILE A 33 11.98 -3.78 3.91
N LEU A 34 11.12 -3.91 4.91
CA LEU A 34 11.24 -4.97 5.94
C LEU A 34 11.04 -6.37 5.35
N THR A 35 10.08 -6.54 4.45
CA THR A 35 9.86 -7.81 3.74
C THR A 35 11.07 -8.16 2.88
N GLU A 36 11.64 -7.20 2.16
CA GLU A 36 12.86 -7.41 1.37
C GLU A 36 14.06 -7.82 2.25
N TRP A 37 14.23 -7.14 3.38
CA TRP A 37 15.31 -7.46 4.31
C TRP A 37 15.13 -8.85 4.94
N ASN A 38 13.89 -9.21 5.27
CA ASN A 38 13.53 -10.54 5.78
C ASN A 38 13.78 -11.65 4.75
N GLU A 39 13.44 -11.42 3.48
CA GLU A 39 13.74 -12.36 2.40
C GLU A 39 15.25 -12.60 2.22
N ARG A 40 16.08 -11.56 2.39
CA ARG A 40 17.54 -11.66 2.24
C ARG A 40 18.24 -12.39 3.38
N GLN A 41 17.73 -12.28 4.61
CA GLN A 41 18.34 -12.91 5.79
C GLN A 41 17.90 -14.38 5.99
N GLY A 42 16.90 -14.83 5.24
CA GLY A 42 16.19 -16.09 5.46
C GLY A 42 14.81 -15.82 6.05
N PRO A 43 13.73 -16.44 5.54
CA PRO A 43 12.34 -16.10 5.87
C PRO A 43 11.90 -16.59 7.27
N ASP A 44 12.70 -16.32 8.29
CA ASP A 44 12.51 -16.85 9.65
C ASP A 44 11.52 -16.01 10.46
N ASN A 45 11.19 -14.80 10.00
CA ASN A 45 10.22 -13.93 10.67
C ASN A 45 8.80 -14.08 10.10
N GLY A 46 8.06 -15.06 10.64
CA GLY A 46 6.66 -15.32 10.27
C GLY A 46 5.71 -14.11 10.43
N PHE A 47 6.03 -13.17 11.33
CA PHE A 47 5.22 -11.95 11.51
C PHE A 47 5.37 -10.98 10.32
N ILE A 48 6.60 -10.78 9.83
CA ILE A 48 6.83 -9.95 8.63
C ILE A 48 6.18 -10.60 7.41
N ASN A 49 6.26 -11.94 7.31
CA ASN A 49 5.59 -12.67 6.24
C ASN A 49 4.06 -12.50 6.28
N PHE A 50 3.45 -12.57 7.47
CA PHE A 50 2.03 -12.29 7.62
C PHE A 50 1.66 -10.86 7.19
N LEU A 51 2.43 -9.86 7.64
CA LEU A 51 2.17 -8.48 7.27
C LEU A 51 2.33 -8.24 5.76
N SER A 52 3.24 -8.96 5.08
CA SER A 52 3.48 -8.83 3.64
C SER A 52 2.24 -9.11 2.77
N ILE A 53 1.19 -9.75 3.30
CA ILE A 53 -0.12 -9.86 2.63
C ILE A 53 -0.70 -8.48 2.26
N LEU A 54 -0.39 -7.44 3.03
CA LEU A 54 -0.82 -6.08 2.71
C LEU A 54 -0.19 -5.54 1.41
N LEU A 55 0.95 -6.09 1.01
CA LEU A 55 1.67 -5.77 -0.22
C LEU A 55 1.24 -6.64 -1.42
N PHE A 56 0.42 -7.67 -1.17
CA PHE A 56 0.03 -8.65 -2.18
C PHE A 56 -0.64 -8.05 -3.43
N PRO A 57 -1.56 -7.07 -3.34
CA PRO A 57 -2.18 -6.49 -4.53
C PRO A 57 -1.19 -5.82 -5.47
N GLY A 58 -0.22 -5.08 -4.92
CA GLY A 58 0.84 -4.48 -5.72
C GLY A 58 1.87 -5.49 -6.21
N PHE A 59 2.11 -6.57 -5.47
CA PHE A 59 2.98 -7.66 -5.93
C PHE A 59 2.37 -8.36 -7.15
N ILE A 60 1.05 -8.61 -7.16
CA ILE A 60 0.36 -9.11 -8.35
C ILE A 60 0.55 -8.16 -9.53
N LEU A 61 0.39 -6.85 -9.32
CA LEU A 61 0.61 -5.86 -10.37
C LEU A 61 2.04 -5.91 -10.92
N TYR A 62 3.04 -6.05 -10.05
CA TYR A 62 4.42 -6.25 -10.44
C TYR A 62 4.59 -7.51 -11.31
N VAL A 63 4.08 -8.66 -10.87
CA VAL A 63 4.17 -9.92 -11.62
C VAL A 63 3.50 -9.79 -12.99
N LEU A 64 2.32 -9.19 -13.05
CA LEU A 64 1.58 -8.98 -14.30
C LEU A 64 2.30 -8.03 -15.27
N THR A 65 2.97 -7.00 -14.76
CA THR A 65 3.65 -5.99 -15.59
C THR A 65 5.04 -6.41 -16.05
N THR A 66 5.72 -7.24 -15.26
CA THR A 66 7.10 -7.66 -15.55
C THR A 66 7.19 -9.09 -16.08
N GLY A 67 6.14 -9.91 -15.92
CA GLY A 67 6.19 -11.34 -16.20
C GLY A 67 7.07 -12.12 -15.21
N ASP A 68 7.57 -11.46 -14.17
CA ASP A 68 8.51 -12.04 -13.22
C ASP A 68 7.77 -12.80 -12.11
N ILE A 69 7.60 -14.09 -12.35
CA ILE A 69 7.01 -15.05 -11.40
C ILE A 69 8.04 -15.59 -10.39
N HIS A 70 9.33 -15.26 -10.52
CA HIS A 70 10.36 -15.76 -9.62
C HIS A 70 10.57 -14.79 -8.45
N GLY A 71 10.04 -15.14 -7.27
CA GLY A 71 10.16 -14.30 -6.07
C GLY A 71 11.59 -14.07 -5.56
N TRP A 72 12.58 -14.84 -6.03
CA TRP A 72 13.96 -14.81 -5.53
C TRP A 72 14.93 -13.97 -6.39
N GLN A 73 14.57 -13.63 -7.62
CA GLN A 73 15.41 -12.81 -8.50
C GLN A 73 14.59 -11.61 -8.96
N PRO A 74 15.06 -10.37 -8.74
CA PRO A 74 14.34 -9.22 -9.25
C PRO A 74 14.39 -9.22 -10.78
N GLY A 75 13.22 -9.12 -11.40
CA GLY A 75 13.03 -8.94 -12.83
C GLY A 75 13.68 -7.66 -13.38
N PRO A 76 13.33 -7.24 -14.61
CA PRO A 76 14.11 -6.27 -15.41
C PRO A 76 14.31 -4.90 -14.76
N ILE A 77 13.45 -4.51 -13.81
CA ILE A 77 13.53 -3.23 -13.09
C ILE A 77 14.31 -3.29 -11.77
N GLY A 78 14.89 -4.44 -11.45
CA GLY A 78 15.67 -4.65 -10.23
C GLY A 78 14.82 -4.67 -8.96
N GLN A 79 15.48 -4.92 -7.82
CA GLN A 79 14.79 -5.14 -6.53
C GLN A 79 14.10 -3.87 -6.03
N THR A 80 14.74 -2.72 -6.20
CA THR A 80 14.15 -1.42 -5.89
C THR A 80 12.90 -1.14 -6.74
N GLY A 81 12.93 -1.51 -8.03
CA GLY A 81 11.76 -1.39 -8.91
C GLY A 81 10.61 -2.27 -8.44
N ARG A 82 10.88 -3.53 -8.05
CA ARG A 82 9.89 -4.44 -7.47
C ARG A 82 9.22 -3.85 -6.24
N VAL A 83 10.01 -3.34 -5.28
CA VAL A 83 9.47 -2.74 -4.05
C VAL A 83 8.63 -1.50 -4.37
N MET A 84 9.11 -0.61 -5.24
CA MET A 84 8.36 0.60 -5.62
C MET A 84 7.00 0.27 -6.26
N VAL A 85 6.97 -0.63 -7.25
CA VAL A 85 5.73 -1.03 -7.92
C VAL A 85 4.78 -1.72 -6.95
N THR A 86 5.32 -2.58 -6.08
CA THR A 86 4.54 -3.31 -5.08
C THR A 86 3.91 -2.37 -4.04
N VAL A 87 4.67 -1.40 -3.54
CA VAL A 87 4.19 -0.42 -2.55
C VAL A 87 3.15 0.50 -3.18
N LEU A 88 3.44 1.06 -4.36
CA LEU A 88 2.52 1.99 -5.04
C LEU A 88 1.24 1.29 -5.49
N GLY A 89 1.34 0.09 -6.06
CA GLY A 89 0.19 -0.70 -6.48
C GLY A 89 -0.73 -1.06 -5.31
N SER A 90 -0.14 -1.50 -4.20
CA SER A 90 -0.90 -1.80 -2.97
C SER A 90 -1.51 -0.54 -2.37
N TRP A 91 -0.78 0.57 -2.35
CA TRP A 91 -1.30 1.83 -1.86
C TRP A 91 -2.51 2.31 -2.65
N ILE A 92 -2.46 2.30 -3.98
CA ILE A 92 -3.59 2.68 -4.83
C ILE A 92 -4.79 1.77 -4.54
N PHE A 93 -4.57 0.46 -4.51
CA PHE A 93 -5.62 -0.51 -4.21
C PHE A 93 -6.31 -0.22 -2.87
N TRP A 94 -5.53 -0.12 -1.78
CA TRP A 94 -6.08 0.13 -0.45
C TRP A 94 -6.67 1.53 -0.30
N SER A 95 -6.18 2.52 -1.03
CA SER A 95 -6.76 3.86 -1.08
C SER A 95 -8.16 3.84 -1.71
N VAL A 96 -8.34 3.10 -2.80
CA VAL A 96 -9.65 2.90 -3.44
C VAL A 96 -10.60 2.16 -2.50
N ILE A 97 -10.15 1.07 -1.87
CA ILE A 97 -10.96 0.34 -0.88
C ILE A 97 -11.36 1.24 0.29
N SER A 98 -10.42 2.01 0.84
CA SER A 98 -10.67 2.95 1.93
C SER A 98 -11.68 4.03 1.53
N TYR A 99 -11.57 4.55 0.32
CA TYR A 99 -12.53 5.50 -0.23
C TYR A 99 -13.93 4.89 -0.36
N LEU A 100 -14.05 3.68 -0.90
CA LEU A 100 -15.34 2.99 -1.08
C LEU A 100 -16.01 2.67 0.27
N ILE A 101 -15.24 2.23 1.27
CA ILE A 101 -15.74 1.99 2.63
C ILE A 101 -16.23 3.29 3.26
N ASN A 102 -15.44 4.37 3.16
CA ASN A 102 -15.81 5.68 3.71
C ASN A 102 -17.02 6.29 3.00
N ARG A 103 -17.22 6.01 1.72
CA ARG A 103 -18.39 6.45 0.96
C ARG A 103 -19.67 5.72 1.41
N LYS A 104 -19.61 4.41 1.70
CA LYS A 104 -20.78 3.64 2.16
C LYS A 104 -21.24 3.99 3.59
N ARG A 105 -20.37 4.60 4.39
CA ARG A 105 -20.67 5.03 5.76
C ARG A 105 -21.28 6.44 5.86
N LYS A 106 -21.33 7.18 4.75
CA LYS A 106 -21.94 8.52 4.66
C LYS A 106 -23.27 8.43 3.94
#